data_AF-A0A920E6U1-F1
#
_entry.id   AF-A0A920E6U1-F1
#
_cell.length_a   1.000
_cell.length_b   1.000
_cell.length_c   1.000
_cell.angle_alpha   90.00
_cell.angle_beta   90.00
_cell.angle_gamma   90.00
#
_symmetry.space_group_name_H-M   'P 1'
#
loop_
_entity.id
_entity.type
_entity.pdbx_description
1 polymer ?
#
loop_
_entity_poly.entity_id
_entity_poly.type
_entity_poly.pdbx_seq_one_letter_code
_entity_poly.pdbx_strand_id
1 'polypeptide(L)'
;MPVQYLNIYLIGFLGSVVAVIVGIGFSYSGMSELGFSVYRGMEMTTYYLDKNRYDLYMNAMVYCITFGAALMLILAVILIPSAQQVQKRMSATPYGTPAIGTPPSGIEAPPMEMEIPSYEEPQMTPELEDYSEDEGLGMAGLSDENDADVVSGNGRITDESHESFIRDHTESAVKFLMRKDLDDSELKPEDEQVHEEWQKRGLSRGKLRKHVMKMMDWDNIPEVAVDEILSQIREQISS
;
A
#
# COMPACT_ATOMS: atom_id res chain seq x y z
N MET A 1 39.54 -14.68 -19.22
CA MET A 1 38.69 -14.49 -20.42
C MET A 1 37.76 -13.32 -20.13
N PRO A 2 37.67 -12.28 -20.99
CA PRO A 2 36.84 -11.13 -20.68
C PRO A 2 35.37 -11.54 -20.76
N VAL A 3 34.67 -11.47 -19.64
CA VAL A 3 33.23 -11.77 -19.60
C VAL A 3 32.53 -10.65 -20.37
N GLN A 4 31.91 -10.98 -21.50
CA GLN A 4 31.12 -10.01 -22.24
C GLN A 4 29.94 -9.60 -21.36
N TYR A 5 29.99 -8.37 -20.83
CA TYR A 5 28.93 -7.81 -19.97
C TYR A 5 27.54 -7.93 -20.60
N LEU A 6 27.44 -7.89 -21.93
CA LEU A 6 26.21 -8.16 -22.68
C LEU A 6 25.59 -9.53 -22.37
N ASN A 7 26.40 -10.59 -22.26
CA ASN A 7 25.90 -11.93 -21.98
C ASN A 7 25.40 -12.03 -20.53
N ILE A 8 26.04 -11.31 -19.60
CA ILE A 8 25.61 -11.26 -18.19
C ILE A 8 24.24 -10.58 -18.08
N TYR A 9 24.03 -9.45 -18.75
CA TYR A 9 22.74 -8.77 -18.77
C TYR A 9 21.65 -9.59 -19.43
N LEU A 10 21.96 -10.27 -20.54
CA LEU A 10 21.01 -11.14 -21.24
C LEU A 10 20.58 -12.33 -20.36
N ILE A 11 21.53 -12.98 -19.68
CA ILE A 11 21.27 -14.09 -18.77
C ILE A 11 20.46 -13.61 -17.56
N GLY A 12 20.81 -12.45 -16.99
CA GLY A 12 20.08 -11.85 -15.87
C GLY A 12 18.64 -11.50 -16.24
N PHE A 13 18.44 -10.89 -17.41
CA PHE A 13 17.10 -10.56 -17.91
C PHE A 13 16.27 -11.83 -18.19
N LEU A 14 16.82 -12.80 -18.92
CA LEU A 14 16.11 -14.05 -19.22
C LEU A 14 15.81 -14.84 -17.93
N GLY A 15 16.75 -14.89 -16.99
CA GLY A 15 16.56 -15.49 -15.68
C GLY A 15 15.45 -14.81 -14.88
N SER A 16 15.38 -13.48 -14.90
CA SER A 16 14.32 -12.72 -14.22
C SER A 16 12.93 -12.99 -14.82
N VAL A 17 12.82 -13.10 -16.15
CA VAL A 17 11.57 -13.44 -16.83
C VAL A 17 11.11 -14.86 -16.48
N VAL A 18 12.03 -15.83 -16.50
CA VAL A 18 11.72 -17.21 -16.11
C VAL A 18 11.30 -17.29 -14.65
N ALA A 19 11.99 -16.57 -13.76
CA ALA A 19 11.65 -16.53 -12.33
C ALA A 19 10.24 -15.98 -12.09
N VAL A 20 9.82 -14.93 -12.81
CA VAL A 20 8.45 -14.38 -12.74
C VAL A 20 7.42 -15.43 -13.17
N ILE A 21 7.64 -16.10 -14.29
CA ILE A 21 6.70 -17.10 -14.81
C ILE A 21 6.56 -18.27 -13.83
N VAL A 22 7.68 -18.75 -13.27
CA VAL A 22 7.69 -19.82 -12.27
C VAL A 22 7.00 -19.37 -10.97
N GLY A 23 7.25 -18.14 -10.51
CA GLY A 23 6.63 -17.58 -9.31
C GLY A 23 5.10 -17.45 -9.44
N ILE A 24 4.61 -16.99 -10.60
CA ILE A 24 3.18 -16.93 -10.91
C ILE A 24 2.57 -18.33 -10.90
N GLY A 25 3.21 -19.29 -11.59
CA GLY A 25 2.72 -20.68 -11.66
C GLY A 25 2.64 -21.34 -10.29
N PHE A 26 3.66 -21.18 -9.45
CA PHE A 26 3.69 -21.72 -8.10
C PHE A 26 2.62 -21.09 -7.20
N SER A 27 2.46 -19.77 -7.27
CA SER A 27 1.45 -19.04 -6.48
C SER A 27 0.04 -19.44 -6.90
N TYR A 28 -0.22 -19.55 -8.21
CA TYR A 28 -1.50 -19.98 -8.74
C TYR A 28 -1.85 -21.43 -8.33
N SER A 29 -0.88 -22.34 -8.42
CA SER A 29 -1.06 -23.73 -7.97
C SER A 29 -1.39 -23.80 -6.48
N GLY A 30 -0.64 -23.07 -5.64
CA GLY A 30 -0.85 -23.02 -4.19
C GLY A 30 -2.23 -22.49 -3.80
N MET A 31 -2.74 -21.47 -4.49
CA MET A 31 -4.09 -20.96 -4.26
C MET A 31 -5.18 -21.96 -4.64
N SER A 32 -5.00 -22.69 -5.76
CA SER A 32 -5.98 -23.66 -6.25
C SER A 32 -6.14 -24.88 -5.34
N GLU A 33 -5.11 -25.22 -4.56
CA GLU A 33 -5.16 -26.29 -3.57
C GLU A 33 -5.84 -25.86 -2.26
N LEU A 34 -5.88 -24.55 -1.99
CA LEU A 34 -6.37 -23.97 -0.73
C LEU A 34 -7.79 -23.37 -0.84
N GLY A 35 -8.34 -23.27 -2.04
CA GLY A 35 -9.68 -22.76 -2.29
C GLY A 35 -10.46 -23.70 -3.20
N PHE A 36 -11.69 -24.03 -2.81
CA PHE A 36 -12.64 -24.68 -3.71
C PHE A 36 -13.86 -23.79 -3.88
N SER A 37 -14.26 -23.59 -5.13
CA SER A 37 -15.48 -22.89 -5.46
C SER A 37 -16.65 -23.86 -5.39
N VAL A 38 -17.56 -23.64 -4.44
CA VAL A 38 -18.83 -24.38 -4.41
C VAL A 38 -19.85 -23.55 -5.16
N TYR A 39 -20.46 -24.15 -6.18
CA TYR A 39 -21.50 -23.51 -6.96
C TYR A 39 -22.84 -23.67 -6.22
N ARG A 40 -23.39 -22.58 -5.68
CA ARG A 40 -24.71 -22.56 -5.03
C ARG A 40 -25.67 -21.74 -5.90
N GLY A 41 -26.39 -22.42 -6.79
CA GLY A 41 -27.41 -21.77 -7.64
C GLY A 41 -26.82 -20.86 -8.71
N MET A 42 -26.81 -19.53 -8.48
CA MET A 42 -26.17 -18.53 -9.36
C MET A 42 -24.97 -17.82 -8.70
N GLU A 43 -24.62 -18.17 -7.46
CA GLU A 43 -23.53 -17.53 -6.72
C GLU A 43 -22.35 -18.49 -6.59
N MET A 44 -21.18 -18.00 -7.01
CA MET A 44 -19.90 -18.68 -6.85
C MET A 44 -19.32 -18.30 -5.48
N THR A 45 -19.57 -19.11 -4.47
CA THR A 45 -19.00 -18.92 -3.13
C THR A 45 -17.66 -19.64 -3.05
N THR A 46 -16.57 -18.88 -2.91
CA THR A 46 -15.22 -19.43 -2.71
C THR A 46 -15.02 -19.75 -1.24
N TYR A 47 -14.76 -21.02 -0.91
CA TYR A 47 -14.42 -21.44 0.45
C TYR A 47 -12.91 -21.64 0.54
N TYR A 48 -12.29 -21.00 1.54
CA TYR A 48 -10.86 -21.10 1.82
C TYR A 48 -10.64 -22.14 2.92
N LEU A 49 -9.79 -23.14 2.69
CA LEU A 49 -9.42 -24.11 3.73
C LEU A 49 -8.51 -23.49 4.80
N ASP A 50 -7.59 -22.63 4.38
CA ASP A 50 -6.64 -21.92 5.24
C ASP A 50 -6.43 -20.52 4.66
N LYS A 51 -7.10 -19.53 5.27
CA LYS A 51 -7.09 -18.15 4.82
C LYS A 51 -5.69 -17.53 4.86
N ASN A 52 -4.91 -17.82 5.90
CA ASN A 52 -3.57 -17.24 6.06
C ASN A 52 -2.60 -17.74 4.97
N ARG A 53 -2.66 -19.04 4.63
CA ARG A 53 -1.86 -19.58 3.51
C ARG A 53 -2.34 -19.08 2.17
N TYR A 54 -3.65 -18.94 1.97
CA TYR A 54 -4.21 -18.39 0.73
C TYR A 54 -3.75 -16.95 0.51
N ASP A 55 -3.83 -16.10 1.54
CA ASP A 55 -3.40 -14.71 1.50
C ASP A 55 -1.89 -14.60 1.24
N LEU A 56 -1.07 -15.52 1.77
CA LEU A 56 0.36 -15.60 1.45
C LEU A 56 0.61 -15.85 -0.05
N TYR A 57 -0.10 -16.79 -0.67
CA TYR A 57 0.06 -17.06 -2.11
C TYR A 57 -0.53 -15.93 -2.98
N MET A 58 -1.61 -15.28 -2.54
CA MET A 58 -2.15 -14.08 -3.19
C MET A 58 -1.12 -12.95 -3.18
N ASN A 59 -0.52 -12.68 -2.02
CA ASN A 59 0.53 -11.67 -1.90
C ASN A 59 1.74 -12.02 -2.78
N ALA A 60 2.18 -13.28 -2.79
CA ALA A 60 3.25 -13.75 -3.66
C ALA A 60 2.93 -13.53 -5.15
N MET A 61 1.69 -13.77 -5.58
CA MET A 61 1.24 -13.50 -6.95
C MET A 61 1.32 -12.00 -7.28
N VAL A 62 0.84 -11.13 -6.38
CA VAL A 62 0.89 -9.66 -6.55
C VAL A 62 2.34 -9.19 -6.68
N TYR A 63 3.25 -9.69 -5.84
CA TYR A 63 4.68 -9.38 -5.96
C TYR A 63 5.28 -9.86 -7.28
N CYS A 64 4.92 -11.05 -7.77
CA CYS A 64 5.42 -11.53 -9.05
C CYS A 64 4.95 -10.67 -10.24
N ILE A 65 3.68 -10.24 -10.23
CA ILE A 65 3.12 -9.40 -11.30
C ILE A 65 3.73 -8.00 -11.27
N THR A 66 3.88 -7.39 -10.09
CA THR A 66 4.49 -6.06 -9.94
C THR A 66 5.96 -6.08 -10.37
N PHE A 67 6.72 -7.10 -9.99
CA PHE A 67 8.10 -7.28 -10.45
C PHE A 67 8.17 -7.49 -11.98
N GLY A 68 7.26 -8.29 -12.55
CA GLY A 68 7.15 -8.45 -14.00
C GLY A 68 6.82 -7.15 -14.74
N ALA A 69 5.91 -6.33 -14.20
CA ALA A 69 5.59 -5.02 -14.75
C ALA A 69 6.78 -4.05 -14.69
N ALA A 70 7.53 -4.05 -13.58
CA ALA A 70 8.75 -3.27 -13.43
C ALA A 70 9.83 -3.68 -14.45
N LEU A 71 10.04 -4.99 -14.67
CA LEU A 71 10.95 -5.48 -15.70
C LEU A 71 10.53 -5.03 -17.11
N MET A 72 9.24 -5.04 -17.42
CA MET A 72 8.71 -4.53 -18.68
C MET A 72 8.95 -3.03 -18.86
N LEU A 73 8.77 -2.23 -17.80
CA LEU A 73 9.06 -0.79 -17.84
C LEU A 73 10.56 -0.53 -18.06
N ILE A 74 11.45 -1.27 -17.38
CA ILE A 74 12.90 -1.16 -17.58
C ILE A 74 13.26 -1.52 -19.02
N LEU A 75 12.69 -2.59 -19.58
CA LEU A 75 12.89 -2.96 -20.97
C LEU A 75 12.37 -1.87 -21.92
N ALA A 76 11.22 -1.26 -21.65
CA ALA A 76 10.69 -0.15 -22.42
C ALA A 76 11.65 1.05 -22.41
N VAL A 77 12.22 1.40 -21.25
CA VAL A 77 13.21 2.48 -21.12
C VAL A 77 14.48 2.19 -21.93
N ILE A 78 14.94 0.93 -21.96
CA ILE A 78 16.11 0.52 -22.75
C ILE A 78 15.81 0.55 -24.26
N LEU A 79 14.59 0.19 -24.66
CA LEU A 79 14.19 0.15 -26.06
C LEU A 79 13.91 1.53 -26.66
N ILE A 80 13.48 2.52 -25.87
CA ILE A 80 13.28 3.89 -26.35
C ILE A 80 14.65 4.54 -26.60
N PRO A 81 15.05 4.78 -27.87
CA PRO A 81 16.34 5.39 -28.16
C PRO A 81 16.32 6.84 -27.69
N SER A 82 17.29 7.23 -26.88
CA SER A 82 17.41 8.63 -26.44
C SER A 82 17.73 9.52 -27.65
N ALA A 83 17.19 10.74 -27.70
CA ALA A 83 17.40 11.68 -28.81
C ALA A 83 18.90 11.90 -29.13
N GLN A 84 19.75 11.83 -28.10
CA GLN A 84 21.20 11.92 -28.22
C GLN A 84 21.84 10.71 -28.93
N GLN A 85 21.33 9.50 -28.75
CA GLN A 85 21.79 8.30 -29.46
C GLN A 85 21.38 8.32 -30.93
N VAL A 86 20.20 8.85 -31.24
CA VAL A 86 19.72 9.04 -32.62
C VAL A 86 20.60 10.06 -33.35
N GLN A 87 20.91 11.19 -32.71
CA GLN A 87 21.75 12.24 -33.27
C GLN A 87 23.21 11.77 -33.51
N LYS A 88 23.75 10.95 -32.60
CA LYS A 88 25.09 10.34 -32.74
C LYS A 88 25.15 9.29 -33.87
N ARG A 89 24.05 8.59 -34.15
CA ARG A 89 23.92 7.69 -35.31
C ARG A 89 23.78 8.46 -36.63
N MET A 90 23.09 9.60 -36.62
CA MET A 90 22.99 10.50 -37.78
C MET A 90 24.30 11.22 -38.09
N SER A 91 25.12 11.55 -37.08
CA SER A 91 26.42 12.21 -37.28
C SER A 91 27.54 11.25 -37.70
N ALA A 92 27.35 9.93 -37.54
CA ALA A 92 28.39 8.92 -37.75
C ALA A 92 28.28 8.18 -39.09
N THR A 93 27.47 8.64 -40.03
CA THR A 93 27.44 8.08 -41.41
C THR A 93 28.49 8.75 -42.30
N PRO A 94 29.55 8.04 -42.73
CA PRO A 94 30.41 8.49 -43.81
C PRO A 94 29.86 7.93 -45.14
N TYR A 95 29.50 8.85 -46.04
CA TYR A 95 29.22 8.61 -47.47
C TYR A 95 27.96 7.82 -47.87
N GLY A 96 27.03 8.51 -48.56
CA GLY A 96 25.95 7.81 -49.28
C GLY A 96 24.76 8.61 -49.82
N THR A 97 24.97 9.79 -50.41
CA THR A 97 24.05 10.52 -51.33
C THR A 97 22.76 11.20 -50.77
N PRO A 98 22.42 12.40 -51.29
CA PRO A 98 21.47 13.34 -50.68
C PRO A 98 20.05 13.21 -51.26
N ALA A 99 19.04 13.49 -50.45
CA ALA A 99 17.72 13.87 -50.95
C ALA A 99 17.14 15.01 -50.10
N ILE A 100 17.45 16.22 -50.57
CA ILE A 100 16.55 17.37 -50.74
C ILE A 100 15.69 17.77 -49.53
N GLY A 101 16.09 18.90 -48.95
CA GLY A 101 15.31 19.68 -47.98
C GLY A 101 16.23 20.63 -47.22
N THR A 102 16.68 21.70 -47.88
CA THR A 102 17.57 22.76 -47.39
C THR A 102 17.31 23.22 -45.94
N PRO A 103 18.36 23.45 -45.12
CA PRO A 103 18.29 24.30 -43.93
C PRO A 103 18.41 25.78 -44.35
N PRO A 104 18.07 26.73 -43.46
CA PRO A 104 19.16 27.64 -43.10
C PRO A 104 19.19 28.04 -41.62
N SER A 105 20.43 28.25 -41.19
CA SER A 105 20.91 29.32 -40.29
C SER A 105 20.22 29.46 -38.94
N GLY A 106 20.90 29.27 -37.81
CA GLY A 106 22.14 29.95 -37.47
C GLY A 106 21.80 31.21 -36.70
N ILE A 107 21.79 31.12 -35.36
CA ILE A 107 21.86 32.28 -34.45
C ILE A 107 22.75 31.90 -33.27
N GLU A 108 23.70 32.79 -33.00
CA GLU A 108 24.75 32.76 -31.98
C GLU A 108 24.23 33.00 -30.54
N ALA A 109 25.13 32.75 -29.57
CA ALA A 109 25.06 32.84 -28.09
C ALA A 109 24.38 34.12 -27.50
N PRO A 110 23.98 34.22 -26.19
CA PRO A 110 24.86 34.13 -25.00
C PRO A 110 24.16 33.61 -23.68
N PRO A 111 24.79 33.64 -22.49
CA PRO A 111 24.50 32.74 -21.36
C PRO A 111 23.38 33.26 -20.44
N MET A 112 22.58 32.35 -19.85
CA MET A 112 21.75 32.66 -18.68
C MET A 112 22.23 31.81 -17.52
N GLU A 113 22.84 32.48 -16.54
CA GLU A 113 22.98 32.00 -15.17
C GLU A 113 21.60 31.55 -14.68
N MET A 114 21.48 30.28 -14.29
CA MET A 114 20.29 29.80 -13.61
C MET A 114 20.69 29.52 -12.17
N GLU A 115 20.21 30.38 -11.27
CA GLU A 115 20.27 30.24 -9.83
C GLU A 115 19.88 28.83 -9.39
N ILE A 116 20.62 28.28 -8.45
CA ILE A 116 20.32 27.01 -7.80
C ILE A 116 19.13 27.26 -6.85
N PRO A 117 17.95 26.65 -7.06
CA PRO A 117 16.89 26.75 -6.06
C PRO A 117 17.32 25.94 -4.83
N SER A 118 17.27 26.59 -3.67
CA SER A 118 17.52 25.96 -2.38
C SER A 118 16.59 24.77 -2.16
N TYR A 119 17.16 23.62 -1.84
CA TYR A 119 16.43 22.43 -1.42
C TYR A 119 16.03 22.62 0.04
N GLU A 120 14.73 22.76 0.32
CA GLU A 120 14.20 22.58 1.67
C GLU A 120 14.13 21.08 1.97
N GLU A 121 14.69 20.66 3.11
CA GLU A 121 14.65 19.29 3.60
C GLU A 121 13.20 18.83 3.82
N PRO A 122 12.78 17.68 3.27
CA PRO A 122 11.48 17.11 3.59
C PRO A 122 11.49 16.62 5.04
N GLN A 123 10.68 17.25 5.88
CA GLN A 123 10.38 16.77 7.23
C GLN A 123 9.65 15.43 7.11
N MET A 124 10.23 14.41 7.72
CA MET A 124 9.73 13.04 7.77
C MET A 124 8.47 12.98 8.63
N THR A 125 7.29 12.99 8.00
CA THR A 125 6.05 12.53 8.63
C THR A 125 5.87 11.03 8.38
N PRO A 126 5.42 10.23 9.36
CA PRO A 126 5.21 8.81 9.16
C PRO A 126 4.04 8.59 8.19
N GLU A 127 4.33 7.90 7.10
CA GLU A 127 3.39 7.49 6.06
C GLU A 127 2.26 6.65 6.69
N LEU A 128 1.03 7.16 6.61
CA LEU A 128 -0.19 6.45 7.00
C LEU A 128 -0.46 5.35 5.97
N GLU A 129 -0.34 4.09 6.40
CA GLU A 129 -0.96 2.95 5.71
C GLU A 129 -2.49 3.13 5.74
N ASP A 130 -3.02 3.75 4.68
CA ASP A 130 -4.45 3.81 4.39
C ASP A 130 -4.87 2.47 3.78
N TYR A 131 -5.21 1.52 4.65
CA TYR A 131 -5.83 0.27 4.25
C TYR A 131 -7.29 0.55 3.83
N SER A 132 -7.48 0.69 2.52
CA SER A 132 -8.67 0.40 1.72
C SER A 132 -10.02 0.99 2.20
N GLU A 133 -10.49 1.98 1.46
CA GLU A 133 -11.93 2.19 1.21
C GLU A 133 -12.53 0.94 0.55
N ASP A 134 -13.02 -0.01 1.36
CA ASP A 134 -14.03 -0.98 0.92
C ASP A 134 -15.37 -0.23 0.86
N GLU A 135 -15.73 0.20 -0.35
CA GLU A 135 -17.01 0.80 -0.65
C GLU A 135 -18.16 -0.08 -0.15
N GLY A 136 -19.10 0.55 0.56
CA GLY A 136 -20.25 -0.12 1.14
C GLY A 136 -21.09 -0.86 0.10
N LEU A 137 -21.03 -2.18 0.12
CA LEU A 137 -22.10 -3.03 -0.38
C LEU A 137 -23.15 -3.18 0.72
N GLY A 138 -24.28 -2.52 0.50
CA GLY A 138 -25.41 -2.42 1.42
C GLY A 138 -25.92 -3.77 1.88
N MET A 139 -25.67 -4.08 3.14
CA MET A 139 -26.45 -5.01 3.95
C MET A 139 -26.63 -4.39 5.33
N ALA A 140 -27.49 -3.37 5.42
CA ALA A 140 -28.18 -3.03 6.66
C ALA A 140 -29.20 -4.15 6.96
N GLY A 141 -28.69 -5.36 7.15
CA GLY A 141 -29.46 -6.51 7.56
C GLY A 141 -29.33 -6.63 9.06
N LEU A 142 -30.32 -6.12 9.79
CA LEU A 142 -30.72 -6.49 11.16
C LEU A 142 -29.60 -7.21 11.94
N SER A 143 -28.52 -6.49 12.23
CA SER A 143 -27.58 -6.92 13.26
C SER A 143 -28.24 -6.46 14.55
N ASP A 144 -28.40 -7.34 15.54
CA ASP A 144 -28.74 -6.87 16.87
C ASP A 144 -27.66 -5.85 17.26
N GLU A 145 -28.04 -4.67 17.77
CA GLU A 145 -27.10 -3.60 18.12
C GLU A 145 -25.98 -4.11 19.06
N ASN A 146 -26.28 -5.17 19.81
CA ASN A 146 -25.37 -5.85 20.72
C ASN A 146 -24.33 -6.75 20.03
N ASP A 147 -24.63 -7.30 18.84
CA ASP A 147 -23.69 -8.13 18.09
C ASP A 147 -22.61 -7.27 17.38
N ALA A 148 -22.89 -6.00 17.12
CA ALA A 148 -21.96 -5.08 16.48
C ALA A 148 -20.92 -4.48 17.47
N ASP A 149 -21.10 -4.67 18.77
CA ASP A 149 -20.19 -4.15 19.80
C ASP A 149 -18.74 -4.59 19.57
N VAL A 150 -17.80 -3.66 19.72
CA VAL A 150 -16.38 -3.89 19.41
C VAL A 150 -15.77 -4.90 20.38
N VAL A 151 -16.08 -4.79 21.68
CA VAL A 151 -15.40 -5.59 22.71
C VAL A 151 -16.06 -6.95 22.91
N SER A 152 -17.40 -6.99 22.96
CA SER A 152 -18.18 -8.17 23.33
C SER A 152 -19.04 -8.74 22.20
N GLY A 153 -19.20 -8.01 21.10
CA GLY A 153 -19.96 -8.46 19.93
C GLY A 153 -19.21 -9.51 19.10
N ASN A 154 -19.94 -10.25 18.28
CA ASN A 154 -19.37 -11.22 17.33
C ASN A 154 -19.63 -10.85 15.85
N GLY A 155 -20.38 -9.77 15.62
CA GLY A 155 -20.76 -9.25 14.31
C GLY A 155 -19.73 -8.28 13.71
N ARG A 156 -20.03 -7.79 12.50
CA ARG A 156 -19.23 -6.78 11.79
C ARG A 156 -19.32 -5.45 12.52
N ILE A 157 -18.18 -4.78 12.71
CA ILE A 157 -18.11 -3.49 13.40
C ILE A 157 -18.59 -2.40 12.45
N THR A 158 -19.63 -1.66 12.85
CA THR A 158 -20.21 -0.54 12.10
C THR A 158 -19.63 0.80 12.55
N ASP A 159 -19.81 1.87 11.78
CA ASP A 159 -19.32 3.20 12.15
C ASP A 159 -19.95 3.70 13.48
N GLU A 160 -21.22 3.36 13.77
CA GLU A 160 -21.88 3.62 15.06
C GLU A 160 -21.22 2.88 16.24
N SER A 161 -20.68 1.68 15.97
CA SER A 161 -19.94 0.88 16.94
C SER A 161 -18.56 1.50 17.27
N HIS A 162 -18.00 2.31 16.36
CA HIS A 162 -16.75 3.03 16.65
C HIS A 162 -16.98 4.15 17.67
N GLU A 163 -18.09 4.89 17.54
CA GLU A 163 -18.39 6.01 18.44
C GLU A 163 -18.75 5.53 19.86
N SER A 164 -19.52 4.45 19.98
CA SER A 164 -19.80 3.80 21.27
C SER A 164 -18.54 3.20 21.89
N PHE A 165 -17.67 2.55 21.10
CA PHE A 165 -16.40 2.02 21.59
C PHE A 165 -15.48 3.08 22.22
N ILE A 166 -15.37 4.28 21.63
CA ILE A 166 -14.59 5.38 22.21
C ILE A 166 -15.17 5.82 23.56
N ARG A 167 -16.50 5.82 23.70
CA ARG A 167 -17.21 6.27 24.91
C ARG A 167 -17.18 5.24 26.03
N ASP A 168 -17.52 3.99 25.71
CA ASP A 168 -17.70 2.93 26.69
C ASP A 168 -16.38 2.24 27.06
N HIS A 169 -15.43 2.23 26.11
CA HIS A 169 -14.13 1.57 26.25
C HIS A 169 -12.97 2.49 25.80
N THR A 170 -12.93 3.72 26.32
CA THR A 170 -11.92 4.74 25.97
C THR A 170 -10.48 4.23 26.13
N GLU A 171 -10.20 3.43 27.16
CA GLU A 171 -8.86 2.88 27.39
C GLU A 171 -8.42 1.93 26.27
N SER A 172 -9.29 0.99 25.91
CA SER A 172 -9.05 0.05 24.82
C SER A 172 -8.96 0.76 23.47
N ALA A 173 -9.77 1.79 23.25
CA ALA A 173 -9.72 2.61 22.05
C ALA A 173 -8.38 3.36 21.90
N VAL A 174 -7.87 3.93 23.00
CA VAL A 174 -6.56 4.62 23.00
C VAL A 174 -5.41 3.63 22.84
N LYS A 175 -5.44 2.48 23.52
CA LYS A 175 -4.45 1.40 23.34
C LYS A 175 -4.41 0.92 21.89
N PHE A 176 -5.57 0.72 21.27
CA PHE A 176 -5.69 0.33 19.86
C PHE A 176 -5.15 1.40 18.91
N LEU A 177 -5.44 2.68 19.19
CA LEU A 177 -4.99 3.81 18.38
C LEU A 177 -3.46 4.00 18.46
N MET A 178 -2.89 3.92 19.65
CA MET A 178 -1.47 4.20 19.89
C MET A 178 -0.57 2.97 19.71
N ARG A 179 -1.14 1.75 19.69
CA ARG A 179 -0.41 0.47 19.74
C ARG A 179 0.61 0.39 20.89
N LYS A 180 0.27 1.01 22.00
CA LYS A 180 1.07 1.02 23.22
C LYS A 180 0.17 0.82 24.43
N ASP A 181 0.73 0.25 25.50
CA ASP A 181 0.04 0.21 26.79
C ASP A 181 -0.01 1.63 27.38
N LEU A 182 -0.77 1.83 28.46
CA LEU A 182 -0.91 3.14 29.12
C LEU A 182 0.41 3.69 29.64
N ASP A 183 1.37 2.81 29.97
CA ASP A 183 2.70 3.15 30.46
C ASP A 183 3.70 3.45 29.32
N ASP A 184 3.22 3.73 28.10
CA ASP A 184 4.00 3.91 26.86
C ASP A 184 4.88 2.70 26.47
N SER A 185 4.66 1.57 27.15
CA SER A 185 5.35 0.31 26.91
C SER A 185 4.78 -0.43 25.71
N GLU A 186 5.56 -1.37 25.16
CA GLU A 186 5.07 -2.27 24.11
C GLU A 186 3.80 -2.99 24.55
N LEU A 187 2.87 -3.14 23.61
CA LEU A 187 1.58 -3.78 23.86
C LEU A 187 1.79 -5.26 24.25
N LYS A 188 1.01 -5.76 25.21
CA LYS A 188 1.09 -7.18 25.59
C LYS A 188 0.60 -8.05 24.44
N PRO A 189 1.16 -9.26 24.26
CA PRO A 189 0.75 -10.16 23.18
C PRO A 189 -0.73 -10.56 23.25
N GLU A 190 -1.30 -10.59 24.46
CA GLU A 190 -2.73 -10.83 24.69
C GLU A 190 -3.60 -9.70 24.12
N ASP A 191 -3.19 -8.43 24.34
CA ASP A 191 -3.90 -7.26 23.83
C ASP A 191 -3.73 -7.12 22.31
N GLU A 192 -2.56 -7.49 21.77
CA GLU A 192 -2.30 -7.50 20.33
C GLU A 192 -3.20 -8.51 19.61
N GLN A 193 -3.39 -9.70 20.18
CA GLN A 193 -4.31 -10.70 19.65
C GLN A 193 -5.76 -10.20 19.61
N VAL A 194 -6.21 -9.53 20.67
CA VAL A 194 -7.55 -8.92 20.72
C VAL A 194 -7.70 -7.81 19.66
N HIS A 195 -6.66 -6.99 19.48
CA HIS A 195 -6.65 -5.96 18.44
C HIS A 195 -6.73 -6.54 17.02
N GLU A 196 -6.07 -7.67 16.74
CA GLU A 196 -6.19 -8.37 15.47
C GLU A 196 -7.62 -8.87 15.23
N GLU A 197 -8.30 -9.37 16.26
CA GLU A 197 -9.68 -9.83 16.15
C GLU A 197 -10.62 -8.66 15.83
N TRP A 198 -10.44 -7.50 16.45
CA TRP A 198 -11.19 -6.30 16.11
C TRP A 198 -10.92 -5.83 14.67
N GLN A 199 -9.66 -5.88 14.22
CA GLN A 199 -9.31 -5.55 12.83
C GLN A 199 -9.96 -6.52 11.83
N LYS A 200 -9.96 -7.83 12.12
CA LYS A 200 -10.64 -8.84 11.30
C LYS A 200 -12.15 -8.61 11.21
N ARG A 201 -12.75 -8.02 12.25
CA ARG A 201 -14.19 -7.64 12.31
C ARG A 201 -14.51 -6.29 11.65
N GLY A 202 -13.50 -5.55 11.21
CA GLY A 202 -13.65 -4.29 10.46
C GLY A 202 -13.31 -3.02 11.24
N LEU A 203 -12.74 -3.11 12.44
CA LEU A 203 -12.23 -1.95 13.17
C LEU A 203 -10.96 -1.43 12.48
N SER A 204 -11.01 -0.23 11.90
CA SER A 204 -9.83 0.39 11.31
C SER A 204 -9.31 1.53 12.17
N ARG A 205 -7.98 1.57 12.33
CA ARG A 205 -7.31 2.62 13.12
C ARG A 205 -7.51 4.01 12.49
N GLY A 206 -7.54 4.09 11.16
CA GLY A 206 -7.80 5.35 10.44
C GLY A 206 -9.21 5.88 10.70
N LYS A 207 -10.23 5.02 10.68
CA LYS A 207 -11.61 5.42 11.03
C LYS A 207 -11.70 5.82 12.49
N LEU A 208 -11.15 5.03 13.41
CA LEU A 208 -11.14 5.36 14.85
C LEU A 208 -10.44 6.69 15.11
N ARG A 209 -9.29 6.93 14.48
CA ARG A 209 -8.55 8.20 14.52
C ARG A 209 -9.41 9.37 14.06
N LYS A 210 -10.11 9.22 12.93
CA LYS A 210 -11.00 10.26 12.39
C LYS A 210 -12.14 10.58 13.35
N HIS A 211 -12.75 9.58 13.98
CA HIS A 211 -13.80 9.79 14.98
C HIS A 211 -13.27 10.49 16.24
N VAL A 212 -12.09 10.11 16.75
CA VAL A 212 -11.44 10.78 17.89
C VAL A 212 -11.10 12.23 17.56
N MET A 213 -10.50 12.49 16.39
CA MET A 213 -10.17 13.85 15.95
C MET A 213 -11.43 14.73 15.82
N LYS A 214 -12.52 14.18 15.28
CA LYS A 214 -13.81 14.87 15.19
C LYS A 214 -14.43 15.14 16.56
N MET A 215 -14.27 14.24 17.53
CA MET A 215 -14.82 14.38 18.88
C MET A 215 -14.06 15.42 19.71
N MET A 216 -12.73 15.46 19.55
CA MET A 216 -11.85 16.37 20.28
C MET A 216 -11.59 17.71 19.58
N ASP A 217 -12.09 17.88 18.35
CA ASP A 217 -11.80 19.01 17.46
C ASP A 217 -10.28 19.23 17.27
N TRP A 218 -9.54 18.13 17.10
CA TRP A 218 -8.10 18.15 16.94
C TRP A 218 -7.69 18.19 15.47
N ASP A 219 -6.80 19.11 15.12
CA ASP A 219 -6.15 19.15 13.80
C ASP A 219 -5.18 17.97 13.61
N ASN A 220 -4.51 17.55 14.69
CA ASN A 220 -3.62 16.38 14.73
C ASN A 220 -3.67 15.72 16.13
N ILE A 221 -3.39 14.41 16.19
CA ILE A 221 -3.23 13.73 17.49
C ILE A 221 -2.01 14.35 18.19
N PRO A 222 -2.16 14.85 19.42
CA PRO A 222 -1.03 15.41 20.16
C PRO A 222 0.04 14.34 20.43
N GLU A 223 1.31 14.68 20.25
CA GLU A 223 2.47 13.83 20.59
C GLU A 223 2.77 13.86 22.10
N VAL A 224 1.72 13.66 22.91
CA VAL A 224 1.82 13.54 24.37
C VAL A 224 1.74 12.08 24.80
N ALA A 225 2.04 11.81 26.06
CA ALA A 225 2.00 10.46 26.59
C ALA A 225 0.58 9.85 26.51
N VAL A 226 0.51 8.53 26.37
CA VAL A 226 -0.75 7.80 26.11
C VAL A 226 -1.78 8.03 27.22
N ASP A 227 -1.33 8.16 28.46
CA ASP A 227 -2.12 8.49 29.65
C ASP A 227 -2.71 9.92 29.61
N GLU A 228 -1.97 10.88 29.07
CA GLU A 228 -2.43 12.25 28.88
C GLU A 228 -3.50 12.33 27.78
N ILE A 229 -3.31 11.60 26.67
CA ILE A 229 -4.34 11.47 25.61
C ILE A 229 -5.62 10.85 26.18
N LEU A 230 -5.49 9.77 26.96
CA LEU A 230 -6.61 9.12 27.63
C LEU A 230 -7.38 10.10 28.52
N SER A 231 -6.65 10.91 29.29
CA SER A 231 -7.23 11.87 30.23
C SER A 231 -8.02 12.96 29.50
N GLN A 232 -7.49 13.50 28.40
CA GLN A 232 -8.16 14.51 27.59
C GLN A 232 -9.44 13.97 26.94
N ILE A 233 -9.40 12.75 26.39
CA ILE A 233 -10.59 12.13 25.79
C ILE A 233 -11.65 11.85 26.86
N ARG A 234 -11.25 11.36 28.04
CA ARG A 234 -12.19 11.14 29.17
C ARG A 234 -12.82 12.44 29.65
N GLU A 235 -12.04 13.51 29.75
CA GLU A 235 -12.52 14.83 30.14
C GLU A 235 -13.60 15.32 29.16
N GLN A 236 -13.37 15.19 27.86
CA GLN A 236 -14.33 15.55 26.82
C GLN A 236 -15.60 14.70 26.82
N ILE A 237 -15.49 13.39 27.08
CA ILE A 237 -16.67 12.51 27.20
C ILE A 237 -17.49 12.85 28.45
N SER A 238 -16.82 13.32 29.52
CA SER A 238 -17.47 13.68 30.78
C SER A 238 -18.06 15.10 30.82
N SER A 239 -17.69 15.96 29.87
CA SER A 239 -18.16 17.34 29.74
C SER A 239 -19.46 17.46 28.95
#